data_AF-A0AAP9KA89-F1
#
_entry.id   AF-A0AAP9KA89-F1
#
_cell.length_a   1.000
_cell.length_b   1.000
_cell.length_c   1.000
_cell.angle_alpha   90.00
_cell.angle_beta   90.00
_cell.angle_gamma   90.00
#
_symmetry.space_group_name_H-M   'P 1'
#
loop_
_entity.id
_entity.type
_entity.pdbx_description
1 polymer ?
#
loop_
_entity_poly.entity_id
_entity_poly.type
_entity_poly.pdbx_seq_one_letter_code
_entity_poly.pdbx_strand_id
1 'polypeptide(L)'
;MNKPHNGIWVAYILSCLTPFTFLISGVIAIIYAGYRLDKGEDSDVVNSHYYGLIRTFFLYFTFFVVLIVTVATSNGVLVGVSDYWVHSSLLDTVAYFIPWVGMLFATLAILVWFLRMYQGMNQLRNNMPHRPSTGPNL
;
A
#
# COMPACT_ATOMS: atom_id res chain seq x y z
N MET A 1 29.38 -0.84 16.00
CA MET A 1 28.95 0.54 16.28
C MET A 1 27.43 0.55 16.42
N ASN A 2 26.95 0.66 17.66
CA ASN A 2 25.53 0.63 18.00
C ASN A 2 24.96 2.05 17.91
N LYS A 3 24.30 2.38 16.79
CA LYS A 3 23.36 3.51 16.71
C LYS A 3 21.93 2.95 16.65
N PRO A 4 20.93 3.61 17.28
CA PRO A 4 19.66 2.99 17.59
C PRO A 4 18.83 2.78 16.32
N HIS A 5 18.65 1.52 15.92
CA HIS A 5 17.76 1.07 14.85
C HIS A 5 16.26 1.38 15.10
N ASN A 6 15.93 2.06 16.20
CA ASN A 6 14.55 2.32 16.64
C ASN A 6 13.76 3.17 15.65
N GLY A 7 14.40 4.13 14.97
CA GLY A 7 13.71 5.02 14.03
C GLY A 7 13.09 4.29 12.85
N ILE A 8 13.80 3.34 12.26
CA ILE A 8 13.29 2.59 11.11
C ILE A 8 12.25 1.55 11.52
N TRP A 9 12.37 1.00 12.73
CA TRP A 9 11.33 0.15 13.32
C TRP A 9 10.01 0.89 13.52
N VAL A 10 10.06 2.15 13.98
CA VAL A 10 8.86 3.00 14.07
C VAL A 10 8.25 3.25 12.69
N ALA A 11 9.07 3.50 11.66
CA ALA A 11 8.58 3.63 10.29
C ALA A 11 7.92 2.35 9.76
N TYR A 12 8.46 1.17 10.10
CA TYR A 12 7.85 -0.12 9.79
C TYR A 12 6.51 -0.34 10.49
N ILE A 13 6.42 -0.02 11.79
CA ILE A 13 5.17 -0.16 12.57
C ILE A 13 4.10 0.79 12.03
N LEU A 14 4.46 2.05 11.76
CA LEU A 14 3.55 3.03 11.15
C LEU A 14 3.10 2.58 9.75
N SER A 15 4.00 2.00 8.95
CA SER A 15 3.66 1.46 7.63
C SER A 15 2.79 0.19 7.71
N CYS A 16 2.87 -0.56 8.80
CA CYS A 16 2.01 -1.71 9.08
C CYS A 16 0.58 -1.28 9.45
N LEU A 17 0.44 -0.12 10.10
CA LEU A 17 -0.86 0.47 10.48
C LEU A 17 -1.56 1.21 9.33
N THR A 18 -0.86 1.43 8.21
CA THR A 18 -1.35 2.18 7.04
C THR A 18 -2.73 1.72 6.51
N PRO A 19 -3.02 0.42 6.33
CA PRO A 19 -4.35 -0.03 5.90
C PRO A 19 -5.45 0.18 6.95
N PHE A 20 -5.10 0.33 8.24
CA PHE A 20 -6.09 0.49 9.32
C PHE A 20 -6.36 1.95 9.68
N THR A 21 -5.43 2.86 9.39
CA THR A 21 -5.56 4.29 9.73
C THR A 21 -5.94 5.16 8.53
N PHE A 22 -6.61 4.60 7.50
CA PHE A 22 -6.88 5.32 6.25
C PHE A 22 -5.63 6.02 5.68
N LEU A 23 -4.50 5.30 5.64
CA LEU A 23 -3.23 5.77 5.07
C LEU A 23 -2.49 6.86 5.86
N ILE A 24 -3.10 7.49 6.87
CA ILE A 24 -2.51 8.58 7.66
C ILE A 24 -1.18 8.16 8.31
N SER A 25 -1.12 6.99 8.93
CA SER A 25 0.11 6.47 9.53
C SER A 25 1.23 6.25 8.51
N GLY A 26 0.90 5.85 7.28
CA GLY A 26 1.88 5.66 6.21
C GLY A 26 2.43 6.98 5.67
N VAL A 27 1.61 8.03 5.60
CA VAL A 27 2.07 9.38 5.25
C VAL A 27 3.09 9.88 6.28
N ILE A 28 2.80 9.71 7.57
CA ILE A 28 3.73 10.07 8.66
C ILE A 28 5.03 9.25 8.55
N ALA A 29 4.93 7.96 8.25
CA ALA A 29 6.10 7.09 8.07
C ALA A 29 7.00 7.55 6.93
N ILE A 30 6.43 8.02 5.81
CA ILE A 30 7.19 8.55 4.68
C ILE A 30 7.83 9.89 5.00
N ILE A 31 7.11 10.82 5.65
CA ILE A 31 7.69 12.11 6.04
C ILE A 31 8.89 11.86 6.96
N TYR A 32 8.76 10.93 7.90
CA TYR A 32 9.86 10.53 8.78
C TYR A 32 11.02 9.87 8.00
N ALA A 33 10.72 8.97 7.08
CA ALA A 33 11.72 8.30 6.24
C ALA A 33 12.48 9.30 5.34
N GLY A 34 11.76 10.24 4.71
CA GLY A 34 12.33 11.29 3.88
C GLY A 34 13.20 12.26 4.68
N TYR A 35 12.75 12.67 5.87
CA TYR A 35 13.54 13.52 6.78
C TYR A 35 14.85 12.86 7.21
N ARG A 36 14.82 11.55 7.50
CA ARG A 36 16.03 10.79 7.89
C ARG A 36 16.97 10.56 6.71
N LEU A 37 16.43 10.33 5.51
CA LEU A 37 17.21 10.23 4.27
C LEU A 37 17.93 11.54 3.94
N ASP A 38 17.25 12.69 4.05
CA ASP A 38 17.81 14.02 3.75
C ASP A 38 18.98 14.39 4.66
N LYS A 39 18.92 13.95 5.93
CA LYS A 39 20.03 14.15 6.88
C LYS A 39 21.28 13.31 6.57
N GLY A 40 21.16 12.19 5.86
CA GLY A 40 22.30 11.37 5.46
C GLY A 40 23.16 10.79 6.59
N GLU A 41 22.68 10.80 7.85
CA GLU A 41 23.45 10.36 9.02
C GLU A 41 23.36 8.84 9.30
N ASP A 42 22.51 8.13 8.56
CA ASP A 42 22.20 6.71 8.74
C ASP A 42 23.00 5.83 7.77
N SER A 43 23.27 4.58 8.18
CA SER A 43 24.02 3.59 7.38
C SER A 43 23.30 3.25 6.06
N ASP A 44 24.06 2.88 5.02
CA ASP A 44 23.54 2.51 3.70
C ASP A 44 22.41 1.45 3.74
N VAL A 45 22.49 0.50 4.67
CA VAL A 45 21.45 -0.52 4.89
C VAL A 45 20.12 0.09 5.32
N VAL A 46 20.17 1.06 6.24
CA VAL A 46 18.98 1.77 6.77
C VAL A 46 18.39 2.67 5.67
N ASN A 47 19.22 3.36 4.90
CA ASN A 47 18.77 4.16 3.77
C ASN A 47 18.03 3.32 2.72
N SER A 48 18.53 2.11 2.41
CA SER A 48 17.83 1.20 1.48
C SER A 48 16.42 0.80 1.94
N HIS A 49 16.20 0.69 3.26
CA HIS A 49 14.89 0.37 3.82
C HIS A 49 13.94 1.55 3.78
N TYR A 50 14.43 2.78 4.02
CA TYR A 50 13.61 3.98 3.86
C TYR A 50 13.12 4.14 2.41
N TYR A 51 13.99 3.94 1.41
CA TYR A 51 13.57 3.93 0.01
C TYR A 51 12.56 2.81 -0.31
N GLY A 52 12.78 1.61 0.24
CA GLY A 52 11.86 0.48 0.10
C GLY A 52 10.46 0.76 0.66
N LEU A 53 10.40 1.36 1.85
CA LEU A 53 9.16 1.77 2.51
C LEU A 53 8.40 2.81 1.68
N ILE A 54 9.10 3.86 1.22
CA ILE A 54 8.51 4.93 0.40
C ILE A 54 7.94 4.35 -0.90
N ARG A 55 8.72 3.56 -1.64
CA ARG A 55 8.27 2.93 -2.89
C ARG A 55 7.05 2.04 -2.67
N THR A 56 7.10 1.20 -1.64
CA THR A 56 6.01 0.25 -1.34
C THR A 56 4.74 1.01 -1.00
N PHE A 57 4.83 2.06 -0.18
CA PHE A 57 3.67 2.90 0.13
C PHE A 57 3.04 3.49 -1.14
N PHE A 58 3.83 4.12 -2.02
CA PHE A 58 3.27 4.74 -3.22
C PHE A 58 2.60 3.72 -4.16
N LEU A 59 3.21 2.54 -4.33
CA LEU A 59 2.65 1.48 -5.17
C LEU A 59 1.26 1.07 -4.67
N TYR A 60 1.13 0.81 -3.37
CA TYR A 60 -0.14 0.41 -2.80
C TYR A 60 -1.12 1.59 -2.68
N PHE A 61 -0.64 2.81 -2.42
CA PHE A 61 -1.46 4.02 -2.43
C PHE A 61 -2.14 4.18 -3.79
N THR A 62 -1.37 4.15 -4.87
CA THR A 62 -1.90 4.21 -6.24
C THR A 62 -2.86 3.05 -6.50
N PHE A 63 -2.51 1.83 -6.09
CA PHE A 63 -3.39 0.67 -6.24
C PHE A 63 -4.77 0.87 -5.56
N PHE A 64 -4.80 1.31 -4.30
CA PHE A 64 -6.07 1.52 -3.58
C PHE A 64 -6.89 2.66 -4.16
N VAL A 65 -6.24 3.78 -4.52
CA VAL A 65 -6.93 4.91 -5.16
C VAL A 65 -7.57 4.48 -6.48
N VAL A 66 -6.81 3.79 -7.34
CA VAL A 66 -7.32 3.28 -8.62
C VAL A 66 -8.45 2.28 -8.39
N LEU A 67 -8.30 1.33 -7.46
CA LEU A 67 -9.33 0.34 -7.15
C LEU A 67 -10.64 0.98 -6.70
N ILE A 68 -10.59 1.98 -5.80
CA ILE A 68 -11.78 2.69 -5.32
C ILE A 68 -12.46 3.45 -6.46
N VAL A 69 -11.70 4.20 -7.25
CA VAL A 69 -12.24 4.95 -8.39
C VAL A 69 -12.87 4.01 -9.42
N THR A 70 -12.22 2.87 -9.71
CA THR A 70 -12.77 1.85 -10.62
C THR A 70 -14.07 1.27 -10.09
N VAL A 71 -14.12 0.84 -8.82
CA VAL A 71 -15.34 0.26 -8.22
C VAL A 71 -16.48 1.27 -8.20
N ALA A 72 -16.22 2.51 -7.80
CA ALA A 72 -17.22 3.58 -7.75
C ALA A 72 -17.73 3.93 -9.16
N THR A 73 -16.82 4.06 -10.14
CA THR A 73 -17.18 4.37 -11.52
C THR A 73 -17.97 3.24 -12.16
N SER A 74 -17.51 1.99 -12.03
CA SER A 74 -18.21 0.83 -12.61
C SER A 74 -19.60 0.65 -12.00
N ASN A 75 -19.74 0.79 -10.68
CA ASN A 75 -21.04 0.72 -10.03
C ASN A 75 -21.97 1.87 -10.49
N GLY A 76 -21.48 3.12 -10.48
CA GLY A 76 -22.27 4.29 -10.91
C GLY A 76 -22.70 4.23 -12.38
N VAL A 77 -21.83 3.75 -13.27
CA VAL A 77 -22.16 3.57 -14.69
C VAL A 77 -23.23 2.48 -14.86
N LEU A 78 -23.12 1.35 -14.16
CA LEU A 78 -24.09 0.26 -14.29
C LEU A 78 -25.46 0.63 -13.75
N VAL A 79 -25.53 1.29 -12.59
CA VAL A 79 -26.79 1.82 -12.05
C VAL A 79 -27.40 2.84 -13.02
N GLY A 80 -26.59 3.77 -13.54
CA GLY A 80 -27.07 4.76 -14.52
C GLY A 80 -27.56 4.11 -15.83
N VAL A 81 -26.88 3.09 -16.35
CA VAL A 81 -27.35 2.39 -17.56
C VAL A 81 -28.64 1.62 -17.30
N SER A 82 -28.77 0.99 -16.12
CA SER A 82 -29.98 0.27 -15.71
C SER A 82 -31.18 1.21 -15.61
N ASP A 83 -31.03 2.33 -14.88
CA ASP A 83 -32.11 3.28 -14.61
C ASP A 83 -32.55 4.07 -15.85
N TYR A 84 -31.61 4.47 -16.72
CA TYR A 84 -31.94 5.38 -17.84
C TYR A 84 -32.17 4.68 -19.19
N TRP A 85 -31.54 3.54 -19.45
CA TRP A 85 -31.53 2.94 -20.80
C TRP A 85 -32.09 1.53 -20.84
N VAL A 86 -31.68 0.66 -19.91
CA VAL A 86 -32.00 -0.77 -19.95
C VAL A 86 -32.49 -1.22 -18.59
N HIS A 87 -33.81 -1.11 -18.36
CA HIS A 87 -34.45 -1.61 -17.15
C HIS A 87 -34.34 -3.14 -17.10
N SER A 88 -33.25 -3.64 -16.51
CA SER A 88 -32.97 -5.07 -16.43
C SER A 88 -32.41 -5.43 -15.06
N SER A 89 -33.09 -6.37 -14.41
CA SER A 89 -32.69 -6.90 -13.09
C SER A 89 -31.31 -7.57 -13.08
N LEU A 90 -30.80 -7.96 -14.25
CA LEU A 90 -29.45 -8.52 -14.40
C LEU A 90 -28.36 -7.46 -14.22
N LEU A 91 -28.53 -6.24 -14.73
CA LEU A 91 -27.55 -5.16 -14.56
C LEU A 91 -27.46 -4.70 -13.10
N ASP A 92 -28.60 -4.63 -12.41
CA ASP A 92 -28.66 -4.29 -10.99
C ASP A 92 -27.95 -5.34 -10.12
N THR A 93 -28.12 -6.62 -10.45
CA THR A 93 -27.46 -7.73 -9.76
C THR A 93 -25.93 -7.67 -9.91
N VAL A 94 -25.45 -7.37 -11.13
CA VAL A 94 -24.02 -7.21 -11.39
C VAL A 94 -23.47 -5.96 -10.69
N ALA A 95 -24.20 -4.84 -10.72
CA ALA A 95 -23.81 -3.61 -10.03
C ALA A 95 -23.61 -3.83 -8.52
N TYR A 96 -24.50 -4.60 -7.88
CA TYR A 96 -24.40 -4.96 -6.46
C TYR A 96 -23.20 -5.86 -6.15
N PHE A 97 -22.72 -6.64 -7.13
CA PHE A 97 -21.59 -7.55 -6.95
C PHE A 97 -20.21 -6.86 -7.07
N ILE A 98 -20.10 -5.75 -7.80
CA ILE A 98 -18.82 -5.05 -8.02
C ILE A 98 -18.11 -4.63 -6.72
N PRO A 99 -18.79 -4.04 -5.71
CA PRO A 99 -18.16 -3.72 -4.44
C PRO A 99 -17.54 -4.94 -3.73
N TRP A 100 -18.17 -6.12 -3.84
CA TRP A 100 -17.66 -7.36 -3.25
C TRP A 100 -16.36 -7.82 -3.92
N VAL A 101 -16.29 -7.71 -5.24
CA VAL A 101 -15.06 -8.00 -6.01
C VAL A 101 -13.96 -7.01 -5.63
N GLY A 102 -14.29 -5.73 -5.52
CA GLY A 102 -13.37 -4.69 -5.05
C GLY A 102 -12.83 -4.99 -3.65
N MET A 103 -13.71 -5.40 -2.73
CA MET A 103 -13.33 -5.79 -1.37
C MET A 103 -12.36 -6.98 -1.38
N LEU A 104 -12.62 -8.01 -2.20
CA LEU A 104 -11.73 -9.17 -2.33
C LEU A 104 -10.31 -8.77 -2.76
N PHE A 105 -10.19 -7.95 -3.81
CA PHE A 105 -8.89 -7.45 -4.29
C PHE A 105 -8.20 -6.58 -3.24
N ALA A 106 -8.95 -5.73 -2.53
CA ALA A 106 -8.41 -4.93 -1.44
C ALA A 106 -7.86 -5.81 -0.30
N THR A 107 -8.59 -6.84 0.13
CA THR A 107 -8.15 -7.77 1.17
C THR A 107 -6.88 -8.53 0.75
N LEU A 108 -6.82 -9.04 -0.48
CA LEU A 108 -5.62 -9.70 -1.00
C LEU A 108 -4.42 -8.75 -1.02
N ALA A 109 -4.60 -7.50 -1.47
CA ALA A 109 -3.53 -6.51 -1.48
C ALA A 109 -3.01 -6.19 -0.07
N ILE A 110 -3.90 -6.07 0.91
CA ILE A 110 -3.55 -5.89 2.33
C ILE A 110 -2.73 -7.09 2.85
N LEU A 111 -3.13 -8.32 2.52
CA LEU A 111 -2.36 -9.52 2.91
C LEU A 111 -0.94 -9.51 2.31
N VAL A 112 -0.82 -9.20 1.01
CA VAL A 112 0.50 -9.10 0.37
C VAL A 112 1.32 -7.97 0.97
N TRP A 113 0.69 -6.84 1.34
CA TRP A 113 1.36 -5.74 2.05
C TRP A 113 1.98 -6.23 3.36
N PHE A 114 1.21 -6.93 4.21
CA PHE A 114 1.73 -7.45 5.48
C PHE A 114 2.90 -8.41 5.28
N LEU A 115 2.79 -9.33 4.32
CA LEU A 115 3.88 -10.25 3.99
C LEU A 115 5.15 -9.51 3.58
N ARG A 116 5.03 -8.47 2.75
CA ARG A 116 6.18 -7.64 2.33
C ARG A 116 6.78 -6.85 3.50
N MET A 117 5.93 -6.29 4.36
CA MET A 117 6.38 -5.55 5.54
C MET A 117 7.16 -6.46 6.50
N TYR A 118 6.66 -7.68 6.74
CA TYR A 118 7.32 -8.69 7.54
C TYR A 118 8.66 -9.13 6.95
N GLN A 119 8.73 -9.36 5.63
CA GLN A 119 9.98 -9.66 4.94
C GLN A 119 11.00 -8.52 5.07
N GLY A 120 10.57 -7.27 4.92
CA GLY A 120 11.43 -6.09 5.11
C GLY A 120 11.99 -5.98 6.54
N MET A 121 11.15 -6.20 7.56
CA MET A 121 11.59 -6.23 8.96
C MET A 121 12.61 -7.35 9.23
N ASN A 122 12.42 -8.53 8.62
CA ASN A 122 13.34 -9.65 8.81
C ASN A 122 14.69 -9.42 8.10
N GLN A 123 14.69 -8.73 6.95
CA GLN A 123 15.92 -8.29 6.27
C GLN A 123 16.69 -7.26 7.10
N LEU A 124 15.98 -6.30 7.70
CA LEU A 124 16.55 -5.31 8.62
C LEU A 124 17.20 -5.99 9.83
N ARG A 125 16.53 -6.98 10.44
CA ARG A 125 17.04 -7.74 11.59
C ARG A 125 18.35 -8.48 11.28
N ASN A 126 18.54 -8.87 10.02
CA ASN A 126 19.73 -9.57 9.55
C ASN A 126 20.80 -8.63 8.96
N ASN A 127 20.67 -7.29 9.10
CA ASN A 127 21.56 -6.28 8.51
C ASN A 127 21.77 -6.44 6.98
N MET A 128 20.80 -7.04 6.29
CA MET A 128 20.84 -7.17 4.85
C MET A 128 20.18 -5.95 4.21
N PRO A 129 20.74 -5.37 3.13
CA PRO A 129 20.09 -4.28 2.41
C PRO A 129 18.72 -4.71 1.88
N HIS A 130 17.78 -3.77 1.85
CA HIS A 130 16.43 -4.06 1.39
C HIS A 130 16.50 -4.45 -0.08
N ARG A 131 16.09 -5.69 -0.41
CA ARG A 131 16.03 -6.10 -1.80
C ARG A 131 14.91 -5.30 -2.47
N PRO A 132 15.18 -4.50 -3.52
CA PRO A 132 14.11 -3.82 -4.23
C PRO A 132 13.13 -4.89 -4.72
N SER A 133 11.84 -4.66 -4.49
CA SER A 133 10.78 -5.43 -5.14
C SER A 133 10.95 -5.24 -6.65
N THR A 134 11.69 -6.14 -7.29
CA THR A 134 11.61 -6.34 -8.72
C THR A 134 10.16 -6.77 -8.97
N GLY A 135 9.32 -5.83 -9.41
CA GLY A 135 8.23 -6.22 -10.29
C GLY A 135 8.83 -6.94 -11.51
N PRO A 136 8.07 -7.75 -12.25
CA PRO A 136 8.57 -8.33 -13.49
C PRO A 136 9.23 -7.20 -14.30
N ASN A 137 10.51 -7.38 -14.59
CA ASN A 137 11.38 -6.35 -15.16
C ASN A 137 10.65 -5.61 -16.28
N LEU A 138 10.46 -4.31 -16.10
CA LEU A 138 10.41 -3.36 -17.21
C LEU A 138 11.80 -2.78 -17.35
#